data_AF-A0A3D3NEQ6-F1
#
_entry.id   AF-A0A3D3NEQ6-F1
#
_cell.length_a   1.000
_cell.length_b   1.000
_cell.length_c   1.000
_cell.angle_alpha   90.00
_cell.angle_beta   90.00
_cell.angle_gamma   90.00
#
_symmetry.space_group_name_H-M   'P 1'
#
loop_
_entity.id
_entity.type
_entity.pdbx_description
1 polymer ?
#
loop_
_entity_poly.entity_id
_entity_poly.type
_entity_poly.pdbx_seq_one_letter_code
_entity_poly.pdbx_strand_id
1 'polypeptide(L)' 'LLLLDDTVALANLRLQRDDDGRLRLRRTYDFEYSDTGDNRRAAQLALLGDEVLLLRLAPVAAAGSRLRLAAGR' A
#
# COMPACT_ATOMS: atom_id res chain seq x y z
N LEU A 1 -5.29 -0.69 -15.46
CA LEU A 1 -4.76 0.69 -15.37
C LEU A 1 -3.91 0.75 -14.12
N LEU A 2 -2.58 0.74 -14.30
CA LEU A 2 -1.65 1.02 -13.20
C LEU A 2 -1.61 2.54 -13.07
N LEU A 3 -2.16 3.07 -11.97
CA LEU A 3 -1.92 4.46 -11.56
C LEU A 3 -0.49 4.51 -11.01
N LEU A 4 0.46 4.79 -11.89
CA LEU A 4 1.78 5.28 -11.51
C LEU A 4 1.79 6.78 -11.81
N ASP A 5 0.98 7.53 -11.05
CA ASP A 5 1.07 8.98 -11.05
C ASP A 5 2.29 9.42 -10.22
N ASP A 6 2.65 10.71 -10.32
CA ASP A 6 3.83 11.39 -9.75
C ASP A 6 4.14 11.15 -8.25
N THR A 7 3.30 10.40 -7.53
CA THR A 7 3.46 10.07 -6.10
C THR A 7 4.09 8.69 -5.85
N VAL A 8 4.33 7.87 -6.89
CA VAL A 8 4.99 6.57 -6.72
C VAL A 8 6.50 6.69 -6.91
N ALA A 9 7.25 6.68 -5.81
CA ALA A 9 8.70 6.73 -5.82
C ALA A 9 9.32 5.33 -5.76
N LEU A 10 10.19 4.99 -6.71
CA LEU A 10 11.07 3.83 -6.58
C LEU A 10 12.09 4.10 -5.47
N ALA A 11 11.82 3.58 -4.28
CA ALA A 11 12.65 3.79 -3.09
C ALA A 11 13.88 2.88 -3.06
N ASN A 12 13.79 1.67 -3.61
CA ASN A 12 14.92 0.75 -3.68
C ASN A 12 14.83 -0.19 -4.89
N LEU A 13 15.98 -0.45 -5.51
CA LEU A 13 16.15 -1.42 -6.59
C LEU A 13 17.43 -2.24 -6.36
N ARG A 14 17.31 -3.57 -6.30
CA ARG A 14 18.45 -4.49 -6.19
C ARG A 14 18.17 -5.83 -6.85
N LEU A 15 19.22 -6.62 -7.12
CA LEU A 15 19.07 -8.02 -7.50
C LEU A 15 18.98 -8.91 -6.25
N GLN A 16 18.13 -9.92 -6.30
CA GLN A 16 17.99 -10.96 -5.27
C GLN A 16 17.62 -12.28 -5.94
N ARG A 17 18.10 -13.42 -5.41
CA ARG A 17 17.64 -14.74 -5.88
C ARG A 17 16.28 -15.06 -5.27
N ASP A 18 15.39 -15.64 -6.07
CA ASP A 18 14.16 -16.28 -5.58
C ASP A 18 14.45 -17.66 -4.99
N ASP A 19 13.41 -18.35 -4.52
CA ASP A 19 13.52 -19.67 -3.89
C ASP A 19 14.00 -20.76 -4.86
N ASP A 20 13.82 -20.56 -6.17
CA ASP A 20 14.38 -21.40 -7.24
C ASP A 20 15.84 -21.03 -7.59
N GLY A 21 16.42 -20.06 -6.88
CA GLY A 21 17.78 -19.58 -7.09
C GLY A 21 17.94 -18.65 -8.31
N ARG A 22 16.86 -18.24 -8.99
CA ARG A 22 16.91 -17.36 -10.17
C ARG A 22 17.04 -15.90 -9.74
N LEU A 23 17.87 -15.13 -10.44
CA LEU A 23 18.01 -13.70 -10.17
C LEU A 23 16.76 -12.94 -10.60
N ARG A 24 16.20 -12.16 -9.68
CA ARG A 24 15.04 -11.28 -9.86
C ARG A 24 15.34 -9.87 -9.38
N LEU A 25 14.62 -8.91 -9.92
CA LEU A 25 14.62 -7.54 -9.40
C LEU A 25 13.77 -7.48 -8.13
N ARG A 26 14.40 -7.09 -7.03
CA ARG A 26 13.69 -6.65 -5.84
C ARG A 26 13.48 -5.14 -5.91
N ARG A 27 12.22 -4.74 -5.78
CA ARG A 27 11.77 -3.35 -5.95
C ARG A 27 10.96 -2.94 -4.74
N THR A 28 11.28 -1.80 -4.16
CA THR A 28 10.45 -1.16 -3.12
C THR A 28 9.91 0.14 -3.68
N TYR A 29 8.61 0.32 -3.58
CA TYR A 29 7.91 1.53 -3.98
C TYR A 29 7.26 2.17 -2.76
N ASP A 30 7.51 3.45 -2.57
CA ASP A 30 6.76 4.28 -1.62
C ASP A 30 5.74 5.09 -2.42
N PHE A 31 4.51 5.17 -1.91
CA PHE A 31 3.42 5.87 -2.58
C PHE A 31 2.41 6.43 -1.59
N GLU A 32 1.53 7.32 -2.06
CA GLU A 32 0.35 7.74 -1.31
C GLU A 32 -0.92 7.23 -1.98
N TYR A 33 -1.94 6.97 -1.18
CA TYR A 33 -3.28 6.60 -1.64
C TYR A 33 -4.36 7.31 -0.81
N SER A 34 -5.59 7.33 -1.31
CA SER A 34 -6.77 7.80 -0.60
C SER A 34 -7.74 6.64 -0.39
N ASP A 35 -8.27 6.47 0.83
CA ASP A 35 -9.34 5.48 1.11
C ASP A 35 -10.72 6.12 1.29
N THR A 36 -10.80 7.42 1.60
CA THR A 36 -12.06 8.19 1.72
C THR A 36 -12.30 9.17 0.59
N GLY A 37 -11.31 9.37 -0.31
CA GLY A 37 -11.38 10.32 -1.42
C GLY A 37 -10.89 11.73 -1.09
N ASP A 38 -10.74 12.07 0.20
CA ASP A 38 -10.30 13.37 0.68
C ASP A 38 -9.06 13.32 1.60
N ASN A 39 -8.51 12.13 1.81
CA ASN A 39 -7.29 11.93 2.59
C ASN A 39 -6.12 11.45 1.72
N ARG A 40 -4.90 11.60 2.24
CA ARG A 40 -3.69 11.02 1.68
C ARG A 40 -3.00 10.20 2.75
N ARG A 41 -2.70 8.95 2.41
CA ARG A 41 -2.11 7.97 3.30
C ARG A 41 -0.87 7.41 2.62
N ALA A 42 0.26 7.46 3.32
CA ALA A 42 1.48 6.81 2.86
C ALA A 42 1.32 5.28 2.88
N ALA A 43 1.95 4.63 1.91
CA ALA A 43 1.99 3.19 1.74
C ALA A 43 3.31 2.76 1.12
N GLN A 44 3.61 1.46 1.24
CA GLN A 44 4.80 0.85 0.68
C GLN A 44 4.48 -0.52 0.08
N LEU A 45 5.05 -0.81 -1.07
CA LEU A 45 4.98 -2.11 -1.75
C LEU A 45 6.40 -2.63 -1.99
N ALA A 46 6.68 -3.87 -1.56
CA ALA A 46 7.90 -4.58 -1.91
C ALA A 46 7.59 -5.77 -2.80
N LEU A 47 8.30 -5.87 -3.92
CA LEU A 47 8.19 -6.94 -4.92
C LEU A 47 9.51 -7.69 -5.10
N LEU A 48 9.46 -8.97 -5.44
CA LEU A 48 10.57 -9.74 -6.01
C LEU A 48 10.11 -10.34 -7.35
N GLY A 49 10.65 -9.84 -8.46
CA GLY A 49 10.02 -10.11 -9.75
C GLY A 49 8.58 -9.58 -9.73
N ASP A 50 7.61 -10.42 -10.06
CA ASP A 50 6.16 -10.15 -10.01
C ASP A 50 5.50 -10.54 -8.68
N GLU A 51 6.25 -11.15 -7.75
CA GLU A 51 5.74 -11.58 -6.45
C GLU A 51 5.65 -10.42 -5.45
N VAL A 52 4.54 -10.32 -4.72
CA VAL A 52 4.35 -9.39 -3.60
C VAL A 52 4.94 -9.96 -2.32
N LEU A 53 6.02 -9.35 -1.84
CA LEU A 53 6.63 -9.70 -0.56
C LEU A 53 5.99 -8.96 0.62
N LEU A 54 5.61 -7.71 0.40
CA LEU A 54 5.03 -6.86 1.44
C LEU A 54 4.14 -5.80 0.81
N LEU A 55 2.95 -5.62 1.41
CA LEU A 55 2.14 -4.42 1.23
C LEU A 55 1.88 -3.81 2.61
N ARG A 56 2.35 -2.58 2.83
CA ARG A 56 2.07 -1.81 4.03
C ARG A 56 1.12 -0.68 3.70
N LEU A 57 -0.04 -0.70 4.36
CA LEU A 57 -1.05 0.35 4.29
C LEU A 57 -1.20 1.00 5.66
N ALA A 58 -1.57 2.27 5.69
CA ALA A 58 -2.03 2.91 6.93
C ALA A 58 -3.19 2.13 7.57
N PRO A 59 -3.29 2.06 8.90
CA PRO A 59 -4.39 1.40 9.59
C PRO A 59 -5.75 1.98 9.16
N VAL A 60 -6.72 1.11 8.93
CA VAL A 60 -8.11 1.55 8.74
C VAL A 60 -8.55 2.18 10.05
N ALA A 61 -8.87 3.48 10.05
CA ALA A 61 -9.53 4.08 11.20
C ALA A 61 -10.88 3.39 11.33
N ALA A 62 -11.17 2.77 12.48
CA ALA A 62 -12.47 2.15 12.72
C ALA A 62 -13.54 3.17 12.34
N ALA A 63 -14.37 2.81 11.36
CA ALA A 63 -15.43 3.67 10.87
C ALA A 63 -16.19 4.20 12.08
N GLY A 64 -16.13 5.51 12.30
CA GLY A 64 -16.86 6.17 13.37
C GLY A 64 -18.35 6.05 13.09
N SER A 65 -18.93 4.89 13.39
CA SER A 65 -20.36 4.73 13.55
C SER A 65 -20.76 5.54 14.77
N ARG A 66 -21.02 6.83 14.55
CA ARG A 66 -21.79 7.65 15.48
C ARG A 66 -23.22 7.13 15.44
N LEU A 67 -23.46 5.99 16.07
CA LEU A 67 -24.80 5.47 16.36
C LEU A 67 -25.50 6.54 17.19
N ARG A 68 -26.31 7.39 16.54
CA ARG A 68 -27.23 8.27 17.24
C ARG A 68 -28.32 7.39 17.83
N LEU A 69 -28.20 7.06 19.11
CA LEU A 69 -29.31 6.55 19.90
C LEU A 69 -30.32 7.69 20.04
N ALA A 70 -31.37 7.67 19.22
CA ALA A 70 -32.56 8.47 19.46
C ALA A 70 -33.35 7.76 20.58
N ALA A 71 -33.25 8.29 21.80
CA ALA A 71 -34.16 7.90 22.88
C ALA A 71 -35.56 8.43 22.51
N GLY A 72 -36.45 7.52 22.13
CA GLY A 72 -37.88 7.79 22.03
C GLY A 72 -38.45 8.07 23.41
N ARG A 73 -39.30 9.10 23.46
CA ARG A 73 -40.14 9.42 24.62
C ARG A 73 -41.39 8.55 24.63
#